data_AF-A0A4Y1ZEN8-F1
#
_entry.id   AF-A0A4Y1ZEN8-F1
#
_cell.length_a   1.000
_cell.length_b   1.000
_cell.length_c   1.000
_cell.angle_alpha   90.00
_cell.angle_beta   90.00
_cell.angle_gamma   90.00
#
_symmetry.space_group_name_H-M   'P 1'
#
loop_
_entity.id
_entity.type
_entity.pdbx_description
1 polymer ?
#
loop_
_entity_poly.entity_id
_entity_poly.type
_entity_poly.pdbx_seq_one_letter_code
_entity_poly.pdbx_strand_id
1 'polypeptide(L)'
;MKKHNKIQNLTGSKCPECGSLMKEVHDRDGARILVCINRECGYRKRRDPKLSNKRCPTCHKRMEMHHGKAGLYFQCRSCGIIVKADELKQKANKKETRRLLHQMNKESEPIGNSLADALKAAMKQKNE
;
A
#
# COMPACT_ATOMS: atom_id res chain seq x y z
N MET A 1 -23.09 -40.26 -29.57
CA MET A 1 -22.34 -40.21 -28.30
C MET A 1 -22.42 -38.81 -27.70
N LYS A 2 -23.20 -38.61 -26.62
CA LYS A 2 -23.29 -37.30 -25.96
C LYS A 2 -21.96 -37.01 -25.24
N LYS A 3 -21.17 -36.07 -25.77
CA LYS A 3 -19.95 -35.58 -25.10
C LYS A 3 -20.38 -34.90 -23.80
N HIS A 4 -20.15 -35.58 -22.67
CA HIS A 4 -20.33 -34.99 -21.35
C HIS A 4 -19.20 -33.98 -21.15
N ASN A 5 -19.55 -32.69 -21.20
CA ASN A 5 -18.60 -31.60 -21.03
C ASN A 5 -18.20 -31.54 -19.55
N LYS A 6 -17.18 -32.32 -19.19
CA LYS A 6 -16.63 -32.38 -17.84
C LYS A 6 -15.85 -31.09 -17.60
N ILE A 7 -16.36 -30.25 -16.71
CA ILE A 7 -15.69 -28.99 -16.35
C ILE A 7 -14.37 -29.36 -15.65
N GLN A 8 -13.23 -29.01 -16.27
CA GLN A 8 -11.91 -29.41 -15.75
C GLN A 8 -11.45 -28.60 -14.53
N ASN A 9 -12.00 -27.39 -14.35
CA ASN A 9 -11.57 -26.46 -13.30
C ASN A 9 -12.51 -26.47 -12.09
N LEU A 10 -13.11 -27.62 -11.78
CA LEU A 10 -13.98 -27.78 -10.62
C LEU A 10 -13.16 -27.88 -9.34
N THR A 11 -13.57 -27.11 -8.35
CA THR A 11 -13.00 -27.14 -7.01
C THR A 11 -13.91 -27.92 -6.08
N GLY A 12 -13.35 -28.66 -5.12
CA GLY A 12 -14.12 -29.34 -4.07
C GLY A 12 -14.84 -28.40 -3.08
N SER A 13 -14.67 -27.08 -3.19
CA SER A 13 -15.34 -26.11 -2.33
C SER A 13 -16.79 -25.86 -2.79
N LYS A 14 -17.73 -26.01 -1.86
CA LYS A 14 -19.14 -25.72 -2.07
C LYS A 14 -19.45 -24.23 -1.90
N CYS A 15 -20.39 -23.75 -2.69
CA CYS A 15 -20.95 -22.42 -2.53
C CYS A 15 -21.81 -22.34 -1.25
N PRO A 16 -21.64 -21.30 -0.41
CA PRO A 16 -22.43 -21.15 0.82
C PRO A 16 -23.90 -20.84 0.55
N GLU A 17 -24.24 -20.28 -0.62
CA GLU A 17 -25.62 -19.88 -0.94
C GLU A 17 -26.43 -21.00 -1.60
N CYS A 18 -25.83 -21.75 -2.54
CA CYS A 18 -26.55 -22.76 -3.32
C CYS A 18 -26.03 -24.20 -3.15
N GLY A 19 -24.95 -24.41 -2.38
CA GLY A 19 -24.36 -25.73 -2.17
C GLY A 19 -23.66 -26.36 -3.38
N SER A 20 -23.79 -25.76 -4.57
CA SER A 20 -23.13 -26.23 -5.80
C SER A 20 -21.61 -26.07 -5.70
N LEU A 21 -20.88 -26.85 -6.49
CA LEU A 21 -19.43 -26.74 -6.56
C LEU A 21 -19.01 -25.39 -7.16
N MET A 22 -17.81 -24.96 -6.81
CA MET A 22 -17.19 -23.77 -7.38
C MET A 22 -16.19 -24.16 -8.47
N LYS A 23 -15.95 -23.21 -9.37
CA LYS A 23 -14.96 -23.27 -10.43
C LYS A 23 -13.85 -22.27 -10.13
N GLU A 24 -12.60 -22.68 -10.36
CA GLU A 24 -11.46 -21.75 -10.32
C GLU A 24 -11.35 -20.94 -11.62
N VAL A 25 -11.14 -19.64 -11.46
CA VAL A 25 -10.92 -18.65 -12.53
C VAL A 25 -9.79 -17.71 -12.12
N HIS A 26 -8.99 -17.25 -13.07
CA HIS A 26 -7.97 -16.23 -12.83
C HIS A 26 -8.53 -14.83 -13.09
N ASP A 27 -8.29 -13.90 -12.16
CA ASP A 27 -8.59 -12.47 -12.33
C ASP A 27 -7.47 -11.75 -13.08
N ARG A 28 -7.70 -10.50 -13.50
CA ARG A 28 -6.67 -9.65 -14.15
C ARG A 28 -5.44 -9.44 -13.25
N ASP A 29 -5.66 -9.41 -11.94
CA ASP A 29 -4.61 -9.29 -10.94
C ASP A 29 -3.74 -10.56 -10.78
N GLY A 30 -4.03 -11.63 -11.53
CA GLY A 30 -3.39 -12.95 -11.41
C GLY A 30 -3.88 -13.78 -10.22
N ALA A 31 -4.77 -13.23 -9.39
CA ALA A 31 -5.36 -13.93 -8.25
C ALA A 31 -6.35 -15.00 -8.70
N ARG A 32 -6.35 -16.17 -8.04
CA ARG A 32 -7.38 -17.20 -8.24
C ARG A 32 -8.66 -16.82 -7.50
N ILE A 33 -9.77 -16.92 -8.21
CA ILE A 33 -11.13 -16.67 -7.73
C ILE A 33 -11.93 -17.95 -7.90
N LEU A 34 -12.69 -18.28 -6.85
CA LEU A 34 -13.71 -19.31 -6.87
C LEU A 34 -15.04 -18.68 -7.26
N VAL A 35 -15.58 -19.12 -8.39
CA VAL A 35 -16.86 -18.67 -8.94
C VAL A 35 -17.84 -19.84 -8.88
N CYS A 36 -19.06 -19.59 -8.42
CA CYS A 36 -20.12 -20.60 -8.44
C CYS A 36 -20.40 -21.12 -9.86
N ILE A 37 -20.62 -22.44 -10.02
CA ILE A 37 -20.98 -23.03 -11.33
C ILE A 37 -22.38 -22.59 -11.75
N ASN A 38 -23.31 -22.55 -10.79
CA ASN A 38 -24.66 -22.08 -11.03
C ASN A 38 -24.63 -20.58 -11.34
N ARG A 39 -24.99 -20.24 -12.58
CA ARG A 39 -24.98 -18.85 -13.07
C ARG A 39 -26.00 -17.96 -12.37
N GLU A 40 -27.05 -18.55 -11.81
CA GLU A 40 -28.11 -17.84 -11.08
C GLU A 40 -27.63 -17.31 -9.72
N CYS A 41 -26.78 -18.06 -9.02
CA CYS A 41 -26.27 -17.65 -7.70
C CYS A 41 -25.20 -16.55 -7.83
N GLY A 42 -24.33 -16.63 -8.84
CA GLY A 42 -23.34 -15.57 -9.11
C GLY A 42 -22.26 -15.35 -8.04
N TYR A 43 -22.29 -16.08 -6.90
CA TYR A 43 -21.35 -15.91 -5.80
C TYR A 43 -19.88 -16.12 -6.22
N ARG A 44 -19.01 -15.22 -5.74
CA ARG A 44 -17.56 -15.23 -6.02
C ARG A 44 -16.76 -14.99 -4.75
N LYS A 45 -15.70 -15.79 -4.55
CA LYS A 45 -14.78 -15.64 -3.43
C LYS A 45 -13.35 -15.64 -3.93
N ARG A 46 -12.51 -14.69 -3.48
CA ARG A 46 -11.07 -14.73 -3.74
C ARG A 46 -10.44 -15.88 -2.95
N ARG A 47 -9.64 -16.72 -3.61
CA ARG A 47 -8.85 -17.79 -2.98
C ARG A 47 -7.51 -17.27 -2.52
N ASP A 48 -6.85 -16.46 -3.34
CA ASP A 48 -5.58 -15.83 -2.98
C ASP A 48 -5.83 -14.43 -2.34
N PRO A 49 -5.07 -14.04 -1.30
CA PRO A 49 -5.17 -12.70 -0.70
C PRO A 49 -4.85 -11.58 -1.68
N LYS A 50 -5.38 -10.38 -1.42
CA LYS A 50 -5.05 -9.21 -2.25
C LYS A 50 -3.57 -8.86 -2.08
N LEU A 51 -2.84 -8.70 -3.18
CA LEU A 51 -1.49 -8.17 -3.14
C LEU A 51 -1.53 -6.65 -2.95
N SER A 52 -0.68 -6.15 -2.08
CA SER A 52 -0.47 -4.72 -1.86
C SER A 52 0.74 -4.20 -2.64
N ASN A 53 0.82 -2.89 -2.83
CA ASN A 53 2.02 -2.25 -3.38
C ASN A 53 3.17 -2.13 -2.36
N LYS A 54 2.98 -2.60 -1.11
CA LYS A 54 4.03 -2.61 -0.08
C LYS A 54 5.04 -3.71 -0.38
N ARG A 55 6.32 -3.38 -0.26
CA ARG A 55 7.42 -4.31 -0.42
C ARG A 55 7.93 -4.75 0.94
N CYS A 56 8.26 -6.03 1.07
CA CYS A 56 8.93 -6.57 2.24
C CYS A 56 10.30 -5.90 2.44
N PRO A 57 10.70 -5.55 3.68
CA PRO A 57 12.01 -4.95 3.95
C PRO A 57 13.18 -5.90 3.63
N THR A 58 12.96 -7.22 3.77
CA THR A 58 14.03 -8.23 3.57
C THR A 58 14.14 -8.70 2.13
N CYS A 59 13.03 -9.06 1.48
CA CYS A 59 13.05 -9.66 0.14
C CYS A 59 12.49 -8.77 -0.97
N HIS A 60 11.97 -7.59 -0.63
CA HIS A 60 11.38 -6.63 -1.56
C HIS A 60 10.24 -7.15 -2.47
N LYS A 61 9.70 -8.34 -2.18
CA LYS A 61 8.49 -8.88 -2.80
C LYS A 61 7.25 -8.14 -2.27
N ARG A 62 6.20 -8.10 -3.10
CA ARG A 62 4.91 -7.51 -2.73
C ARG A 62 4.27 -8.30 -1.58
N MET A 63 3.75 -7.58 -0.60
CA MET A 63 3.11 -8.18 0.58
C MET A 63 1.62 -8.38 0.36
N GLU A 64 1.07 -9.43 0.97
CA GLU A 64 -0.36 -9.73 1.00
C GLU A 64 -1.06 -8.86 2.04
N MET A 65 -2.28 -8.43 1.72
CA MET A 65 -3.11 -7.59 2.56
C MET A 65 -4.16 -8.46 3.27
N HIS A 66 -4.16 -8.38 4.59
CA HIS A 66 -5.08 -9.11 5.46
C HIS A 66 -5.77 -8.16 6.44
N HIS A 67 -6.98 -8.52 6.86
CA HIS A 67 -7.76 -7.76 7.83
C HIS A 67 -7.88 -8.59 9.10
N GLY A 68 -7.40 -8.04 10.21
CA GLY A 68 -7.52 -8.65 11.54
C GLY A 68 -8.32 -7.78 12.49
N LYS A 69 -8.41 -8.20 13.77
CA LYS A 69 -9.09 -7.43 14.82
C LYS A 69 -8.44 -6.07 15.06
N ALA A 70 -7.12 -5.99 14.91
CA ALA A 70 -6.33 -4.77 15.08
C ALA A 70 -6.22 -3.94 13.78
N GLY A 71 -7.08 -4.18 12.79
CA GLY A 71 -7.07 -3.46 11.52
C GLY A 71 -6.30 -4.17 10.41
N LEU A 72 -5.87 -3.39 9.42
CA LEU A 72 -5.22 -3.87 8.21
C LEU A 72 -3.74 -4.16 8.46
N TYR A 73 -3.27 -5.33 8.06
CA TYR A 73 -1.86 -5.70 8.15
C TYR A 73 -1.37 -6.31 6.84
N PHE A 74 -0.07 -6.16 6.62
CA PHE A 74 0.62 -6.69 5.45
C PHE A 74 1.48 -7.87 5.88
N GLN A 75 1.33 -9.00 5.20
CA GLN A 75 2.13 -10.20 5.46
C GLN A 75 2.97 -10.55 4.22
N CYS A 76 4.26 -10.79 4.40
CA CYS A 76 5.11 -11.29 3.32
C CYS A 76 4.96 -12.81 3.21
N ARG A 77 4.54 -13.33 2.04
CA ARG A 77 4.39 -14.77 1.81
C ARG A 77 5.70 -15.57 1.95
N SER A 78 6.83 -14.98 1.56
CA SER A 78 8.13 -15.69 1.57
C SER A 78 8.87 -15.58 2.90
N CYS A 79 8.74 -14.45 3.61
CA CYS A 79 9.50 -14.20 4.83
C CYS A 79 8.67 -14.32 6.11
N GLY A 80 7.34 -14.34 6.00
CA GLY A 80 6.44 -14.37 7.16
C GLY A 80 6.34 -13.05 7.93
N ILE A 81 7.09 -12.01 7.56
CA ILE A 81 7.09 -10.70 8.23
C ILE A 81 5.71 -10.05 8.12
N ILE A 82 5.21 -9.54 9.25
CA ILE A 82 3.93 -8.86 9.38
C ILE A 82 4.19 -7.39 9.74
N VAL A 83 3.58 -6.47 9.00
CA VAL A 83 3.66 -5.02 9.23
C VAL A 83 2.25 -4.47 9.36
N LYS A 84 1.95 -3.74 10.44
CA LYS A 84 0.64 -3.09 10.64
C LYS A 84 0.52 -1.86 9.73
N ALA A 85 -0.69 -1.56 9.25
CA ALA A 85 -0.92 -0.38 8.42
C ALA A 85 -0.72 0.93 9.19
N ASP A 86 -0.98 0.96 10.50
CA ASP A 86 -1.03 2.19 11.31
C ASP A 86 0.34 2.86 11.54
N GLU A 87 1.45 2.14 11.32
CA GLU A 87 2.80 2.72 11.38
C GLU A 87 3.06 3.72 10.24
N LEU A 88 2.12 3.84 9.29
CA LEU A 88 2.08 4.90 8.29
C LEU A 88 1.59 6.21 8.88
N LYS A 89 2.24 6.70 9.94
CA LYS A 89 2.26 8.13 10.21
C LYS A 89 2.72 8.80 8.92
N GLN A 90 1.92 9.74 8.44
CA GLN A 90 2.10 10.39 7.15
C GLN A 90 3.57 10.78 6.96
N LYS A 91 4.25 10.16 6.01
CA LYS A 91 5.58 10.61 5.61
C LYS A 91 5.42 12.06 5.17
N ALA A 92 6.07 12.99 5.87
CA ALA A 92 5.98 14.42 5.64
C ALA A 92 5.99 14.69 4.12
N ASN A 93 4.92 15.30 3.62
CA ASN A 93 4.75 15.46 2.19
C ASN A 93 5.88 16.36 1.69
N LYS A 94 6.59 15.96 0.62
CA LYS A 94 7.71 16.75 0.05
C LYS A 94 7.28 18.18 -0.28
N LYS A 95 5.99 18.39 -0.54
CA LYS A 95 5.39 19.72 -0.75
C LYS A 95 5.28 20.53 0.54
N GLU A 96 4.93 19.88 1.65
CA GLU A 96 4.88 20.52 2.97
C GLU A 96 6.27 20.83 3.49
N THR A 97 7.23 19.92 3.36
CA THR A 97 8.62 20.18 3.77
C THR A 97 9.24 21.32 2.96
N ARG A 98 8.98 21.38 1.65
CA ARG A 98 9.41 22.51 0.80
C ARG A 98 8.72 23.82 1.17
N ARG A 99 7.42 23.80 1.50
CA ARG A 99 6.70 25.00 1.95
C ARG A 99 7.27 25.51 3.28
N LEU A 100 7.53 24.62 4.23
CA LEU A 100 8.13 24.96 5.51
C LEU A 100 9.52 25.58 5.33
N LEU A 101 10.39 24.96 4.52
CA LEU A 101 11.72 25.52 4.20
C LEU A 101 11.62 26.90 3.53
N HIS A 102 10.67 27.09 2.62
CA HIS A 102 10.45 28.38 1.97
C HIS A 102 9.92 29.44 2.93
N GLN A 103 9.10 29.05 3.90
CA GLN A 103 8.59 29.93 4.94
C GLN A 103 9.72 30.36 5.90
N MET A 104 10.57 29.41 6.34
CA MET A 104 11.76 29.71 7.12
C MET A 104 12.73 30.66 6.39
N ASN A 105 12.89 30.50 5.08
CA ASN A 105 13.72 31.38 4.26
C ASN A 105 13.07 32.73 3.90
N LYS A 106 11.75 32.86 4.06
CA LYS A 106 11.00 34.11 3.82
C LYS A 106 10.85 34.95 5.08
N GLU A 107 10.67 34.28 6.22
CA GLU A 107 10.59 34.91 7.54
C GLU A 107 11.97 35.26 8.09
N SER A 108 13.05 34.80 7.43
CA SER A 108 14.37 35.36 7.62
C SER A 108 14.49 36.75 6.96
N GLU A 109 14.01 37.78 7.67
CA GLU A 109 14.94 38.89 7.97
C GLU A 109 16.26 38.25 8.43
N PRO A 110 17.45 38.75 8.04
CA PRO A 110 18.70 38.07 8.35
C PRO A 110 18.69 37.76 9.84
N ILE A 111 18.53 36.49 10.20
CA ILE A 111 18.70 36.05 11.57
C ILE A 111 20.19 36.22 11.75
N GLY A 112 20.58 37.43 12.14
CA GLY A 112 21.94 37.83 12.35
C GLY A 112 22.44 36.93 13.45
N ASN A 113 23.18 35.89 13.07
CA ASN A 113 24.23 35.41 13.94
C ASN A 113 24.96 36.68 14.39
N SER A 114 25.10 36.90 15.69
CA SER A 114 25.68 38.12 16.27
C SER A 114 26.94 38.62 15.52
N LEU A 115 27.72 37.68 14.97
CA LEU A 115 28.85 37.93 14.08
C LEU A 115 28.52 38.66 12.75
N ALA A 116 27.43 38.28 12.08
CA ALA A 116 26.98 38.85 10.81
C ALA A 116 26.51 40.30 10.95
N ASP A 117 25.86 40.64 12.06
CA ASP A 117 25.45 42.01 12.35
C ASP A 117 26.65 42.89 12.73
N ALA A 118 27.59 42.35 13.51
CA ALA A 118 28.86 43.04 13.81
C ALA A 118 29.69 43.32 12.53
N LEU A 119 29.76 42.37 11.60
CA LEU A 119 30.44 42.54 10.31
C LEU A 119 29.76 43.59 9.43
N LYS A 120 28.43 43.61 9.38
CA LYS A 120 27.68 44.59 8.59
C LYS A 120 27.84 46.01 9.16
N ALA A 121 27.91 46.17 10.48
CA ALA A 121 28.21 47.44 11.12
C ALA A 121 29.62 47.94 10.79
N ALA A 122 30.62 47.06 10.85
CA ALA A 122 32.01 47.42 10.52
C ALA A 122 32.21 47.83 9.06
N MET A 123 31.46 47.24 8.12
CA MET A 123 31.54 47.63 6.71
C MET A 123 30.89 48.98 6.40
N LYS A 124 29.87 49.41 7.14
CA LYS A 124 29.25 50.73 6.97
C LYS A 124 30.17 51.87 7.42
N GLN A 125 30.91 51.67 8.52
CA GLN A 125 31.87 52.66 9.04
C GLN A 125 33.10 52.90 8.15
N LYS A 126 33.33 52.06 7.12
CA LYS A 126 34.44 52.22 6.17
C LYS A 126 34.08 53.00 4.91
N ASN A 127 32.80 53.26 4.69
CA ASN A 127 32.30 53.94 3.50
C ASN A 127 31.82 55.37 3.78
N GLU A 128 32.04 55.87 5.00
CA GLU A 128 32.07 57.29 5.39
C GLU A 128 33.53 57.66 5.70
#